data_AF-A0A8C5Y0V0-F1
#
_entry.id   AF-A0A8C5Y0V0-F1
#
_cell.length_a   1.000
_cell.length_b   1.000
_cell.length_c   1.000
_cell.angle_alpha   90.00
_cell.angle_beta   90.00
_cell.angle_gamma   90.00
#
_symmetry.space_group_name_H-M   'P 1'
#
loop_
_entity.id
_entity.type
_entity.pdbx_description
1 polymer ?
#
loop_
_entity_poly.entity_id
_entity_poly.type
_entity_poly.pdbx_seq_one_letter_code
_entity_poly.pdbx_strand_id
1 'polypeptide(L)'
;MTFQPSLSGALTSWGVLSDPGASPTYIVAVYHSMKDGLRRSAPGSTPMKRRGASQFSQEAEGTAGALPGMITFSQDYVANELTQSFFTITQKIQKKVTGSRNSTELSEMFPQLPGSHLLLNNPALEFIKYVCKVLSLDTNITNQVNKLNRDLLRLVDVGEFSEEAQFRDPCRSYVLPEVICHSCHFCRDLDLCKDSSYAQDGAVLPQWLCSNCQAPYDSSAIELALVEALQKKLMAFTLQDLVCLKCRGVKETNMPVHCGCAGDFALTIHTQVFMEQIRIFRNIARHYGMSYLQETLEWLLQKNPQLGR
;
A
#
# COMPACT_ATOMS: atom_id res chain seq x y z
N MET A 1 -0.95 9.68 -3.79
CA MET A 1 0.01 8.95 -2.94
C MET A 1 1.39 9.47 -3.25
N THR A 2 1.91 10.30 -2.36
CA THR A 2 3.29 10.78 -2.42
C THR A 2 4.21 9.56 -2.33
N PHE A 3 5.05 9.33 -3.33
CA PHE A 3 6.25 8.52 -3.13
C PHE A 3 6.92 9.05 -1.87
N GLN A 4 7.17 8.19 -0.89
CA GLN A 4 7.81 8.64 0.34
C GLN A 4 9.09 9.44 0.00
N PRO A 5 9.36 10.53 0.73
CA PRO A 5 10.51 11.37 0.49
C PRO A 5 11.84 10.60 0.58
N SER A 6 11.88 9.42 1.20
CA SER A 6 13.05 8.54 1.29
C SER A 6 13.41 7.88 -0.06
N LEU A 7 12.46 7.29 -0.79
CA LEU A 7 12.72 6.69 -2.11
C LEU A 7 12.89 7.76 -3.19
N SER A 8 12.09 8.83 -3.14
CA SER A 8 12.26 9.98 -4.05
C SER A 8 13.59 10.69 -3.80
N GLY A 9 13.99 10.87 -2.54
CA GLY A 9 15.26 11.43 -2.09
C GLY A 9 16.47 10.56 -2.43
N ALA A 10 16.36 9.23 -2.27
CA ALA A 10 17.41 8.30 -2.68
C ALA A 10 17.59 8.26 -4.20
N LEU A 11 16.49 8.26 -4.97
CA LEU A 11 16.54 8.24 -6.43
C LEU A 11 17.01 9.58 -7.04
N THR A 12 16.73 10.71 -6.39
CA THR A 12 17.29 12.03 -6.77
C THR A 12 18.77 12.16 -6.35
N SER A 13 19.13 11.72 -5.14
CA SER A 13 20.53 11.65 -4.67
C SER A 13 21.41 10.74 -5.54
N TRP A 14 20.86 9.65 -6.08
CA TRP A 14 21.58 8.75 -7.00
C TRP A 14 21.49 9.15 -8.47
N GLY A 15 20.97 10.33 -8.79
CA GLY A 15 20.87 10.85 -10.16
C GLY A 15 20.08 9.93 -11.11
N VAL A 16 19.02 9.29 -10.60
CA VAL A 16 18.12 8.44 -11.38
C VAL A 16 16.96 9.28 -11.93
N LEU A 17 16.45 10.22 -11.14
CA LEU A 17 15.53 11.29 -11.56
C LEU A 17 16.32 12.55 -11.95
N SER A 18 16.22 12.96 -13.22
CA SER A 18 16.58 14.33 -13.64
C SER A 18 15.38 15.23 -13.34
N ASP A 19 15.63 16.41 -12.76
CA ASP A 19 14.72 17.51 -12.43
C ASP A 19 13.20 17.21 -12.28
N PRO A 20 12.59 17.46 -11.11
CA PRO A 20 11.14 17.28 -10.88
C PRO A 20 10.23 18.22 -11.72
N GLY A 21 10.77 18.99 -12.66
CA GLY A 21 10.09 20.07 -13.38
C GLY A 21 9.55 19.78 -14.78
N ALA A 22 9.80 18.62 -15.41
CA ALA A 22 9.56 18.49 -16.86
C ALA A 22 8.75 17.26 -17.34
N SER A 23 8.19 16.43 -16.46
CA SER A 23 7.31 15.33 -16.88
C SER A 23 6.05 15.30 -16.03
N PRO A 24 4.86 15.64 -16.57
CA PRO A 24 3.64 15.53 -15.81
C PRO A 24 3.43 14.05 -15.42
N THR A 25 3.16 13.80 -14.15
CA THR A 25 2.74 12.47 -13.69
C THR A 25 1.49 12.04 -14.47
N TYR A 26 1.28 10.73 -14.68
CA TYR A 26 0.14 10.21 -15.44
C TYR A 26 -1.19 10.90 -15.08
N ILE A 27 -1.45 11.07 -13.78
CA ILE A 27 -2.64 11.74 -13.25
C ILE A 27 -2.75 13.19 -13.75
N VAL A 28 -1.64 13.95 -13.72
CA VAL A 28 -1.60 15.34 -14.19
C VAL A 28 -1.80 15.40 -15.71
N ALA A 29 -1.18 14.50 -16.47
CA ALA A 29 -1.34 14.42 -17.92
C ALA A 29 -2.81 14.12 -18.31
N VAL A 30 -3.43 13.14 -17.66
CA VAL A 30 -4.85 12.79 -17.87
C VAL A 30 -5.76 13.95 -17.46
N TYR A 31 -5.48 14.61 -16.33
CA TYR A 31 -6.25 15.77 -15.88
C TYR A 31 -6.20 16.93 -16.88
N HIS A 32 -5.02 17.24 -17.44
CA HIS A 32 -4.90 18.27 -18.48
C HIS A 32 -5.66 17.87 -19.76
N SER A 33 -5.54 16.62 -20.21
CA SER A 33 -6.28 16.11 -21.36
C SER A 33 -7.80 16.20 -21.15
N MET A 34 -8.28 15.85 -19.95
CA MET A 34 -9.68 16.00 -19.55
C MET A 34 -10.15 17.47 -19.64
N LYS A 35 -9.35 18.39 -19.10
CA LYS A 35 -9.65 19.83 -19.11
C LYS A 35 -9.69 20.40 -20.54
N ASP A 36 -8.80 19.94 -21.41
CA ASP A 36 -8.77 20.38 -22.82
C ASP A 36 -9.92 19.77 -23.64
N GLY A 37 -10.33 18.53 -23.34
CA GLY A 37 -11.53 17.93 -23.91
C GLY A 37 -12.79 18.73 -23.56
N LEU A 38 -12.96 19.09 -22.29
CA LEU A 38 -14.05 19.94 -21.82
C LEU A 38 -14.07 21.32 -22.49
N ARG A 39 -12.90 21.93 -22.71
CA ARG A 39 -12.78 23.21 -23.42
C ARG A 39 -13.24 23.12 -24.88
N ARG A 40 -12.93 22.02 -25.57
CA ARG A 40 -13.35 21.81 -26.97
C ARG A 40 -14.85 21.53 -27.09
N SER A 41 -15.47 20.97 -26.06
CA SER A 41 -16.91 20.68 -25.99
C SER A 41 -17.77 21.85 -25.46
N ALA A 42 -17.17 23.00 -25.17
CA ALA A 42 -17.92 24.17 -24.68
C ALA A 42 -18.93 24.68 -25.73
N PRO A 43 -20.18 25.00 -25.33
CA PRO A 43 -21.21 25.50 -26.25
C PRO A 43 -20.71 26.75 -26.99
N GLY A 44 -20.75 26.73 -28.32
CA GLY A 44 -20.27 27.82 -29.18
C GLY A 44 -19.03 27.51 -30.04
N SER A 45 -18.43 26.34 -29.86
CA SER A 45 -17.18 25.94 -30.56
C SER A 45 -17.40 24.97 -31.73
N THR A 46 -18.64 24.54 -31.99
CA THR A 46 -18.97 23.69 -33.13
C THR A 46 -19.00 24.51 -34.42
N PRO A 47 -18.23 24.14 -35.46
CA PRO A 47 -18.31 24.82 -36.75
C PRO A 47 -19.75 24.70 -37.29
N MET A 48 -20.41 25.83 -37.53
CA MET A 48 -21.72 25.87 -38.18
C MET A 48 -21.58 25.33 -39.61
N LYS A 49 -21.86 24.04 -39.83
CA LYS A 49 -22.03 23.51 -41.17
C LYS A 49 -23.40 23.96 -41.67
N ARG A 50 -23.41 24.69 -42.79
CA ARG A 50 -24.64 25.22 -43.42
C ARG A 50 -25.63 24.07 -43.68
N ARG A 51 -26.79 24.14 -43.04
CA ARG A 51 -27.80 23.07 -42.92
C ARG A 51 -28.44 22.77 -44.29
N GLY A 52 -28.20 21.57 -44.83
CA GLY A 52 -29.06 20.92 -45.81
C GLY A 52 -30.07 20.02 -45.10
N ALA A 53 -31.31 19.97 -45.56
CA ALA A 53 -32.42 19.31 -44.88
C ALA A 53 -32.25 17.77 -44.83
N SER A 54 -32.20 17.20 -43.62
CA SER A 54 -32.89 15.94 -43.27
C SER A 54 -32.66 15.53 -41.80
N GLN A 55 -33.79 15.19 -41.17
CA GLN A 55 -34.06 14.27 -40.06
C GLN A 55 -33.22 14.32 -38.77
N PHE A 56 -33.94 14.68 -37.69
CA PHE A 56 -33.57 14.51 -36.29
C PHE A 56 -33.23 13.06 -35.98
N SER A 57 -32.04 12.82 -35.43
CA SER A 57 -31.73 11.66 -34.61
C SER A 57 -31.49 12.17 -33.19
N GLN A 58 -32.24 11.64 -32.22
CA GLN A 58 -32.09 11.97 -30.80
C GLN A 58 -30.68 11.58 -30.34
N GLU A 59 -29.93 12.54 -29.81
CA GLU A 59 -28.72 12.26 -29.03
C GLU A 59 -29.15 11.59 -27.72
N ALA A 60 -28.65 10.37 -27.51
CA ALA A 60 -28.80 9.67 -26.25
C ALA A 60 -28.00 10.39 -25.18
N GLU A 61 -28.65 10.67 -24.05
CA GLU A 61 -28.03 11.10 -22.79
C GLU A 61 -26.92 10.13 -22.41
N GLY A 62 -25.68 10.55 -22.65
CA GLY A 62 -24.48 9.83 -22.28
C GLY A 62 -24.27 9.87 -20.78
N THR A 63 -24.40 8.71 -20.16
CA THR A 63 -23.80 8.32 -18.87
C THR A 63 -22.48 9.04 -18.61
N ALA A 64 -22.24 9.42 -17.35
CA ALA A 64 -21.02 10.02 -16.81
C ALA A 64 -19.75 9.15 -17.03
N GLY A 65 -19.36 8.95 -18.28
CA GLY A 65 -18.21 8.21 -18.75
C GLY A 65 -17.18 9.15 -19.37
N ALA A 66 -15.91 8.78 -19.24
CA ALA A 66 -14.77 9.43 -19.88
C ALA A 66 -15.03 9.71 -21.37
N LEU A 67 -14.70 10.92 -21.84
CA LEU A 67 -14.76 11.26 -23.26
C LEU A 67 -13.87 10.28 -24.06
N PRO A 68 -14.33 9.73 -25.20
CA PRO A 68 -13.56 8.76 -26.00
C PRO A 68 -12.14 9.24 -26.35
N GLY A 69 -11.96 10.54 -26.60
CA GLY A 69 -10.64 11.13 -26.88
C GLY A 69 -9.69 11.16 -25.69
N MET A 70 -10.21 11.13 -24.46
CA MET A 70 -9.38 11.02 -23.25
C MET A 70 -8.85 9.60 -23.07
N ILE A 71 -9.68 8.60 -23.36
CA ILE A 71 -9.30 7.18 -23.29
C ILE A 71 -8.17 6.90 -24.28
N THR A 72 -8.31 7.33 -25.53
CA THR A 72 -7.26 7.15 -26.56
C THR A 72 -5.96 7.85 -26.17
N PHE A 73 -6.06 9.08 -25.65
CA PHE A 73 -4.88 9.81 -25.15
C PHE A 73 -4.16 9.05 -24.04
N SER A 74 -4.89 8.56 -23.02
CA SER A 74 -4.30 7.80 -21.92
C SER A 74 -3.61 6.54 -22.41
N GLN A 75 -4.22 5.82 -23.36
CA GLN A 75 -3.66 4.62 -23.95
C GLN A 75 -2.36 4.90 -24.72
N ASP A 76 -2.35 5.93 -25.56
CA ASP A 76 -1.17 6.31 -26.35
C ASP A 76 -0.03 6.84 -25.47
N TYR A 77 -0.37 7.62 -24.44
CA TYR A 77 0.59 8.16 -23.49
C TYR A 77 1.29 7.05 -22.69
N VAL A 78 0.54 6.02 -22.27
CA VAL A 78 1.12 4.85 -21.59
C VAL A 78 1.98 4.04 -22.56
N ALA A 79 1.48 3.73 -23.75
CA ALA A 79 2.15 2.88 -24.72
C ALA A 79 3.48 3.46 -25.25
N ASN A 80 3.59 4.79 -25.33
CA ASN A 80 4.75 5.45 -25.91
C ASN A 80 5.64 6.10 -24.85
N GLU A 81 5.16 7.18 -24.22
CA GLU A 81 5.96 8.04 -23.35
C GLU A 81 6.32 7.33 -22.04
N LEU A 82 5.32 6.81 -21.31
CA LEU A 82 5.55 6.17 -20.03
C LEU A 82 6.31 4.86 -20.18
N THR A 83 6.03 4.09 -21.23
CA THR A 83 6.77 2.85 -21.51
C THR A 83 8.27 3.14 -21.65
N GLN A 84 8.67 4.08 -22.51
CA GLN A 84 10.09 4.45 -22.69
C GLN A 84 10.73 4.97 -21.40
N SER A 85 10.00 5.81 -20.65
CA SER A 85 10.47 6.35 -19.36
C SER A 85 10.72 5.22 -18.35
N PHE A 86 9.76 4.31 -18.16
CA PHE A 86 9.91 3.21 -17.20
C PHE A 86 10.97 2.20 -17.61
N PHE A 87 11.17 1.92 -18.90
CA PHE A 87 12.30 1.12 -19.36
C PHE A 87 13.63 1.76 -18.96
N THR A 88 13.78 3.06 -19.22
CA THR A 88 15.00 3.81 -18.89
C THR A 88 15.27 3.82 -17.38
N ILE A 89 14.23 4.06 -16.57
CA ILE A 89 14.36 4.06 -15.10
C ILE A 89 14.72 2.66 -14.60
N THR A 90 14.04 1.62 -15.07
CA THR A 90 14.30 0.23 -14.66
C THR A 90 15.72 -0.18 -15.01
N GLN A 91 16.22 0.15 -16.21
CA GLN A 91 17.61 -0.10 -16.61
C GLN A 91 18.61 0.68 -15.74
N LYS A 92 18.33 1.94 -15.40
CA LYS A 92 19.19 2.74 -14.51
C LYS A 92 19.27 2.12 -13.12
N ILE A 93 18.14 1.67 -12.56
CA ILE A 93 18.11 0.95 -11.27
C ILE A 93 18.92 -0.34 -11.41
N GLN A 94 18.68 -1.14 -12.44
CA GLN A 94 19.39 -2.41 -12.63
C GLN A 94 20.93 -2.22 -12.73
N LYS A 95 21.38 -1.14 -13.38
CA LYS A 95 22.82 -0.86 -13.52
C LYS A 95 23.47 -0.29 -12.26
N LYS A 96 22.76 0.56 -11.51
CA LYS A 96 23.33 1.30 -10.37
C LYS A 96 23.17 0.58 -9.03
N VAL A 97 22.15 -0.27 -8.91
CA VAL A 97 21.64 -0.72 -7.61
C VAL A 97 21.72 -2.23 -7.44
N THR A 98 21.46 -3.03 -8.47
CA THR A 98 21.44 -4.50 -8.34
C THR A 98 22.84 -5.14 -8.44
N GLY A 99 23.81 -4.61 -7.68
CA GLY A 99 25.19 -5.12 -7.59
C GLY A 99 25.35 -6.46 -6.86
N SER A 100 24.30 -7.00 -6.24
CA SER A 100 24.30 -8.34 -5.65
C SER A 100 22.93 -8.99 -5.85
N ARG A 101 22.81 -9.86 -6.85
CA ARG A 101 21.53 -10.49 -7.24
C ARG A 101 21.02 -11.56 -6.26
N ASN A 102 21.83 -11.96 -5.26
CA ASN A 102 21.59 -13.14 -4.44
C ASN A 102 21.81 -12.91 -2.93
N SER A 103 21.31 -11.83 -2.34
CA SER A 103 21.22 -11.74 -0.88
C SER A 103 19.86 -12.28 -0.41
N THR A 104 19.88 -13.23 0.53
CA THR A 104 18.70 -13.63 1.32
C THR A 104 18.29 -12.53 2.31
N GLU A 105 19.07 -11.44 2.38
CA GLU A 105 18.87 -10.31 3.28
C GLU A 105 18.19 -9.14 2.59
N LEU A 106 17.45 -8.38 3.39
CA LEU A 106 16.80 -7.11 3.02
C LEU A 106 17.83 -6.17 2.41
N SER A 107 17.49 -5.56 1.28
CA SER A 107 18.32 -4.48 0.75
C SER A 107 18.27 -3.29 1.72
N GLU A 108 19.45 -2.78 2.13
CA GLU A 108 19.60 -1.56 2.97
C GLU A 108 18.91 -0.32 2.38
N MET A 109 18.53 -0.41 1.10
CA MET A 109 17.89 0.66 0.36
C MET A 109 16.41 0.85 0.68
N PHE A 110 15.75 -0.13 1.30
CA PHE A 110 14.35 0.00 1.67
C PHE A 110 14.19 0.50 3.10
N PRO A 111 13.43 1.58 3.34
CA PRO A 111 13.18 2.05 4.69
C PRO A 111 12.37 1.00 5.48
N GLN A 112 12.76 0.76 6.73
CA GLN A 112 11.97 -0.04 7.64
C GLN A 112 10.87 0.85 8.26
N LEU A 113 9.70 0.82 7.65
CA LEU A 113 8.51 1.52 8.11
C LEU A 113 7.72 0.66 9.10
N PRO A 114 6.82 1.26 9.91
CA PRO A 114 5.96 0.53 10.84
C PRO A 114 5.17 -0.61 10.17
N GLY A 115 4.70 -0.40 8.93
CA GLY A 115 3.93 -1.39 8.17
C GLY A 115 4.77 -2.41 7.38
N SER A 116 6.11 -2.29 7.38
CA SER A 116 6.98 -3.14 6.56
C SER A 116 6.97 -4.59 7.04
N HIS A 117 6.64 -5.52 6.14
CA HIS A 117 6.61 -6.96 6.45
C HIS A 117 7.13 -7.85 5.33
N LEU A 118 7.37 -7.29 4.14
CA LEU A 118 7.93 -8.01 3.01
C LEU A 118 9.46 -7.91 3.02
N LEU A 119 10.12 -8.96 2.56
CA LEU A 119 11.56 -8.98 2.32
C LEU A 119 11.81 -8.51 0.89
N LEU A 120 12.14 -7.23 0.73
CA LEU A 120 12.36 -6.59 -0.57
C LEU A 120 13.86 -6.59 -0.90
N ASN A 121 14.24 -7.43 -1.87
CA ASN A 121 15.66 -7.64 -2.22
C ASN A 121 16.02 -7.16 -3.64
N ASN A 122 15.03 -7.00 -4.53
CA ASN A 122 15.24 -6.58 -5.91
C ASN A 122 14.55 -5.23 -6.19
N PRO A 123 15.27 -4.10 -6.07
CA PRO A 123 14.69 -2.77 -6.26
C PRO A 123 14.09 -2.52 -7.64
N ALA A 124 14.65 -3.13 -8.70
CA ALA A 124 14.10 -3.00 -10.04
C ALA A 124 12.75 -3.73 -10.17
N LEU A 125 12.66 -4.95 -9.63
CA LEU A 125 11.42 -5.72 -9.62
C LEU A 125 10.32 -5.02 -8.81
N GLU A 126 10.66 -4.53 -7.62
CA GLU A 126 9.69 -3.81 -6.78
C GLU A 126 9.21 -2.51 -7.42
N PHE A 127 10.11 -1.77 -8.08
CA PHE A 127 9.72 -0.60 -8.88
C PHE A 127 8.68 -0.95 -9.95
N ILE A 128 8.89 -2.02 -10.73
CA ILE A 128 7.96 -2.48 -11.76
C ILE A 128 6.60 -2.81 -11.15
N LYS A 129 6.59 -3.60 -10.06
CA LYS A 129 5.37 -3.99 -9.34
C LYS A 129 4.57 -2.80 -8.88
N TYR A 130 5.20 -1.82 -8.22
CA TYR A 130 4.51 -0.64 -7.69
C TYR A 130 3.92 0.20 -8.81
N VAL A 131 4.72 0.54 -9.83
CA VAL A 131 4.27 1.40 -10.92
C VAL A 131 3.14 0.74 -11.72
N CYS A 132 3.30 -0.52 -12.09
CA CYS A 132 2.25 -1.25 -12.82
C CYS A 132 0.99 -1.42 -11.98
N LYS A 133 1.11 -1.65 -10.67
CA LYS A 133 -0.07 -1.74 -9.79
C LYS A 133 -0.83 -0.42 -9.71
N VAL A 134 -0.13 0.71 -9.58
CA VAL A 134 -0.78 2.03 -9.56
C VAL A 134 -1.48 2.31 -10.90
N LEU A 135 -0.83 2.03 -12.03
CA LEU A 135 -1.45 2.24 -13.34
C LEU A 135 -2.64 1.30 -13.59
N SER A 136 -2.62 0.08 -13.04
CA SER A 136 -3.74 -0.87 -13.16
C SER A 136 -5.03 -0.41 -12.48
N LEU A 137 -4.99 0.66 -11.66
CA LEU A 137 -6.18 1.26 -11.08
C LEU A 137 -7.07 1.94 -12.14
N ASP A 138 -6.51 2.31 -13.29
CA ASP A 138 -7.29 2.87 -14.41
C ASP A 138 -7.66 1.77 -15.40
N THR A 139 -8.95 1.43 -15.44
CA THR A 139 -9.48 0.35 -16.27
C THR A 139 -9.32 0.62 -17.77
N ASN A 140 -9.19 1.89 -18.18
CA ASN A 140 -9.08 2.29 -19.58
C ASN A 140 -7.75 1.92 -20.23
N ILE A 141 -6.70 1.65 -19.43
CA ILE A 141 -5.34 1.37 -19.88
C ILE A 141 -4.86 -0.04 -19.53
N THR A 142 -5.77 -0.93 -19.12
CA THR A 142 -5.44 -2.28 -18.63
C THR A 142 -4.53 -3.07 -19.59
N ASN A 143 -4.82 -3.04 -20.89
CA ASN A 143 -4.06 -3.80 -21.89
C ASN A 143 -2.63 -3.25 -22.06
N GLN A 144 -2.48 -1.94 -22.02
CA GLN A 144 -1.24 -1.21 -22.15
C GLN A 144 -0.36 -1.48 -20.92
N VAL A 145 -0.95 -1.48 -19.72
CA VAL A 145 -0.27 -1.83 -18.47
C VAL A 145 0.16 -3.29 -18.45
N ASN A 146 -0.68 -4.22 -18.90
CA ASN A 146 -0.32 -5.64 -18.97
C ASN A 146 0.86 -5.87 -19.94
N LYS A 147 0.83 -5.21 -21.11
CA LYS A 147 1.96 -5.24 -22.05
C LYS A 147 3.23 -4.68 -21.42
N LEU A 148 3.14 -3.50 -20.81
CA LEU A 148 4.26 -2.85 -20.12
C LEU A 148 4.85 -3.74 -19.02
N ASN A 149 4.00 -4.32 -18.17
CA ASN A 149 4.44 -5.20 -17.09
C ASN A 149 5.23 -6.40 -17.62
N ARG A 150 4.69 -7.10 -18.63
CA ARG A 150 5.38 -8.24 -19.26
C ARG A 150 6.72 -7.83 -19.86
N ASP A 151 6.76 -6.71 -20.57
CA ASP A 151 7.97 -6.29 -21.26
C ASP A 151 9.05 -5.79 -20.26
N LEU A 152 8.64 -5.17 -19.13
CA LEU A 152 9.54 -4.79 -18.03
C LEU A 152 10.02 -6.00 -17.22
N LEU A 153 9.17 -7.01 -16.96
CA LEU A 153 9.57 -8.24 -16.27
C LEU A 153 10.60 -9.03 -17.07
N ARG A 154 10.47 -9.05 -18.41
CA ARG A 154 11.49 -9.62 -19.31
C ARG A 154 12.85 -8.91 -19.20
N LEU A 155 12.87 -7.60 -18.96
CA LEU A 155 14.11 -6.84 -18.79
C LEU A 155 14.86 -7.26 -17.50
N VAL A 156 14.13 -7.63 -16.45
CA VAL A 156 14.72 -8.07 -15.18
C VAL A 156 14.91 -9.58 -15.07
N ASP A 157 14.58 -10.33 -16.12
CA ASP A 157 14.66 -11.79 -16.21
C ASP A 157 13.76 -12.52 -15.19
N VAL A 158 12.55 -11.98 -14.98
CA VAL A 158 11.53 -12.56 -14.09
C VAL A 158 10.32 -12.97 -14.91
N GLY A 159 9.81 -14.19 -14.69
CA GLY A 159 8.63 -14.69 -15.38
C GLY A 159 7.34 -14.00 -14.90
N GLU A 160 6.42 -13.69 -15.82
CA GLU A 160 5.15 -13.02 -15.52
C GLU A 160 4.26 -13.80 -14.52
N PHE A 161 4.37 -15.12 -14.53
CA PHE A 161 3.61 -16.02 -13.65
C PHE A 161 4.40 -16.50 -12.43
N SER A 162 5.60 -15.95 -12.20
CA SER A 162 6.38 -16.30 -11.02
C SER A 162 5.75 -15.73 -9.75
N GLU A 163 5.90 -16.43 -8.62
CA GLU A 163 5.48 -15.92 -7.31
C GLU A 163 6.17 -14.59 -6.97
N GLU A 164 7.41 -14.42 -7.41
CA GLU A 164 8.18 -13.20 -7.25
C GLU A 164 7.63 -12.03 -8.06
N ALA A 165 6.92 -12.25 -9.17
CA ALA A 165 6.32 -11.17 -9.97
C ALA A 165 5.00 -10.65 -9.38
N GLN A 166 4.35 -11.43 -8.51
CA GLN A 166 3.07 -11.06 -7.93
C GLN A 166 3.21 -9.83 -7.02
N PHE A 167 2.34 -8.85 -7.24
CA PHE A 167 2.26 -7.69 -6.37
C PHE A 167 1.73 -8.09 -4.99
N ARG A 168 2.47 -7.73 -3.94
CA ARG A 168 2.03 -7.82 -2.54
C ARG A 168 2.14 -6.43 -1.93
N ASP A 169 1.12 -5.99 -1.20
CA ASP A 169 1.14 -4.69 -0.53
C ASP A 169 2.30 -4.68 0.48
N PRO A 170 3.28 -3.76 0.38
CA PRO A 170 4.43 -3.71 1.28
C PRO A 170 4.07 -3.17 2.67
N CYS A 171 2.95 -2.46 2.80
CA CYS A 171 2.59 -1.74 4.01
C CYS A 171 1.32 -2.31 4.65
N ARG A 172 1.49 -3.00 5.78
CA ARG A 172 0.35 -3.36 6.63
C ARG A 172 -0.15 -2.11 7.36
N SER A 173 -1.46 -1.93 7.40
CA SER A 173 -2.13 -0.92 8.22
C SER A 173 -2.44 -1.46 9.60
N TYR A 174 -2.29 -0.62 10.62
CA TYR A 174 -2.86 -0.86 11.93
C TYR A 174 -3.64 0.38 12.36
N VAL A 175 -4.96 0.22 12.49
CA VAL A 175 -5.89 1.31 12.76
C VAL A 175 -6.29 1.24 14.22
N LEU A 176 -6.03 2.32 14.96
CA LEU A 176 -6.63 2.54 16.26
C LEU A 176 -8.02 3.16 16.06
N PRO A 177 -9.08 2.50 16.57
CA PRO A 177 -10.42 3.05 16.46
C PRO A 177 -10.61 4.24 17.38
N GLU A 178 -11.43 5.20 16.95
CA GLU A 178 -12.01 6.25 17.82
C GLU A 178 -10.99 7.08 18.62
N VAL A 179 -9.89 7.49 17.99
CA VAL A 179 -8.88 8.34 18.64
C VAL A 179 -9.39 9.78 18.71
N ILE A 180 -9.51 10.32 19.93
CA ILE A 180 -10.03 11.66 20.20
C ILE A 180 -8.87 12.65 20.33
N CYS A 181 -8.89 13.73 19.55
CA CYS A 181 -7.93 14.82 19.70
C CYS A 181 -8.20 15.63 20.98
N HIS A 182 -7.20 15.80 21.84
CA HIS A 182 -7.36 16.57 23.08
C HIS A 182 -7.60 18.08 22.84
N SER A 183 -7.12 18.62 21.71
CA SER A 183 -7.21 20.05 21.41
C SER A 183 -8.55 20.48 20.79
N CYS A 184 -9.16 19.65 19.95
CA CYS A 184 -10.39 20.00 19.22
C CYS A 184 -11.53 18.97 19.34
N HIS A 185 -11.33 17.92 20.12
CA HIS A 185 -12.27 16.82 20.35
C HIS A 185 -12.74 16.08 19.07
N PHE A 186 -12.03 16.26 17.96
CA PHE A 186 -12.30 15.51 16.74
C PHE A 186 -11.93 14.04 16.94
N CYS A 187 -12.91 13.18 16.74
CA CYS A 187 -12.78 11.73 16.85
C CYS A 187 -12.61 11.12 15.45
N ARG A 188 -11.59 10.29 15.29
CA ARG A 188 -11.38 9.54 14.05
C ARG A 188 -10.61 8.26 14.31
N ASP A 189 -10.73 7.34 13.37
CA ASP A 189 -9.81 6.22 13.27
C ASP A 189 -8.44 6.73 12.79
N LEU A 190 -7.37 6.18 13.38
CA LEU A 190 -6.00 6.61 13.13
C LEU A 190 -5.12 5.45 12.68
N ASP A 191 -4.63 5.49 11.43
CA ASP A 191 -3.74 4.47 10.89
C ASP A 191 -2.29 4.79 11.25
N LEU A 192 -1.75 4.05 12.22
CA LEU A 192 -0.41 4.30 12.76
C LEU A 192 0.70 4.07 11.74
N CYS A 193 0.44 3.27 10.70
CA CYS A 193 1.41 2.95 9.68
C CYS A 193 1.41 3.95 8.52
N LYS A 194 0.27 4.62 8.27
CA LYS A 194 0.08 5.47 7.07
C LYS A 194 -0.07 6.96 7.39
N ASP A 195 -0.63 7.33 8.55
CA ASP A 195 -0.93 8.73 8.91
C ASP A 195 0.24 9.48 9.54
N SER A 196 1.47 8.95 9.43
CA SER A 196 2.66 9.60 9.99
C SER A 196 2.97 10.90 9.27
N SER A 197 3.09 12.00 10.02
CA SER A 197 3.69 13.23 9.51
C SER A 197 5.18 13.24 9.84
N TYR A 198 6.00 13.63 8.86
CA TYR A 198 7.42 13.88 9.06
C TYR A 198 7.61 15.39 9.20
N ALA A 199 8.18 15.83 10.32
CA ALA A 199 8.76 17.16 10.39
C ALA A 199 9.97 17.21 9.42
N GLN A 200 10.13 18.30 8.67
CA GLN A 200 11.20 18.42 7.68
C GLN A 200 12.62 18.44 8.30
N ASP A 201 12.69 18.58 9.62
CA ASP A 201 13.94 18.58 10.38
C ASP A 201 14.17 17.16 10.93
N GLY A 202 15.06 16.41 10.29
CA GLY A 202 15.39 15.00 10.56
C GLY A 202 15.93 14.65 11.95
N ALA A 203 15.68 15.48 12.95
CA ALA A 203 16.02 15.29 14.36
C ALA A 203 14.80 14.94 15.24
N VAL A 204 13.56 15.06 14.74
CA VAL A 204 12.34 14.81 15.53
C VAL A 204 11.72 13.46 15.14
N LEU A 205 11.36 12.65 16.13
CA LEU A 205 10.59 11.41 15.93
C LEU A 205 9.30 11.70 15.13
N PRO A 206 8.86 10.76 14.27
CA PRO A 206 7.63 10.93 13.50
C PRO A 206 6.42 11.11 14.42
N GLN A 207 5.48 11.98 14.04
CA GLN A 207 4.30 12.30 14.86
C GLN A 207 3.01 12.15 14.07
N TRP A 208 1.91 11.87 14.77
CA TRP A 208 0.57 11.87 14.20
C TRP A 208 -0.12 13.19 14.48
N LEU A 209 -0.69 13.80 13.45
CA LEU A 209 -1.41 15.07 13.58
C LEU A 209 -2.92 14.85 13.44
N CYS A 210 -3.67 15.68 14.16
CA CYS A 210 -5.11 15.76 13.98
C CYS A 210 -5.45 16.33 12.60
N SER A 211 -6.29 15.63 11.83
CA SER A 211 -6.71 16.07 10.50
C SER A 211 -7.47 17.42 10.52
N ASN A 212 -8.09 17.77 11.64
CA ASN A 212 -8.87 19.00 11.79
C ASN A 212 -8.02 20.20 12.24
N CYS A 213 -7.31 20.08 13.37
CA CYS A 213 -6.58 21.21 13.97
C CYS A 213 -5.06 21.15 13.81
N GLN A 214 -4.51 20.09 13.19
CA GLN A 214 -3.08 19.84 13.03
C GLN A 214 -2.27 19.75 14.35
N ALA A 215 -2.94 19.70 15.50
CA ALA A 215 -2.29 19.44 16.78
C ALA A 215 -1.76 17.99 16.82
N PRO A 216 -0.57 17.76 17.42
CA PRO A 216 -0.02 16.42 17.57
C PRO A 216 -0.84 15.61 18.57
N TYR A 217 -1.06 14.33 18.26
CA TYR A 217 -1.57 13.37 19.23
C TYR A 217 -0.50 13.01 20.26
N ASP A 218 -0.91 12.77 21.50
CA ASP A 218 -0.01 12.31 22.56
C ASP A 218 0.46 10.87 22.26
N SER A 219 1.77 10.73 22.01
CA SER A 219 2.41 9.44 21.77
C SER A 219 2.26 8.48 22.95
N SER A 220 2.21 8.99 24.18
CA SER A 220 2.08 8.19 25.41
C SER A 220 0.69 7.56 25.50
N ALA A 221 -0.35 8.34 25.22
CA ALA A 221 -1.73 7.84 25.14
C ALA A 221 -1.89 6.78 24.04
N ILE A 222 -1.26 6.99 22.87
CA ILE A 222 -1.27 6.01 21.78
C ILE A 222 -0.52 4.73 22.19
N GLU A 223 0.63 4.85 22.84
CA GLU A 223 1.40 3.71 23.35
C GLU A 223 0.55 2.87 24.32
N LEU A 224 -0.13 3.52 25.27
CA LEU A 224 -1.02 2.82 26.20
C LEU A 224 -2.19 2.13 25.47
N ALA A 225 -2.81 2.79 24.51
CA ALA A 225 -3.88 2.20 23.70
C ALA A 225 -3.40 0.97 22.92
N LEU A 226 -2.15 0.96 22.44
CA LEU A 226 -1.55 -0.21 21.80
C LEU A 226 -1.29 -1.36 22.78
N VAL A 227 -0.84 -1.06 23.99
CA VAL A 227 -0.66 -2.06 25.04
C VAL A 227 -2.01 -2.69 25.40
N GLU A 228 -3.06 -1.88 25.58
CA GLU A 228 -4.41 -2.38 25.83
C GLU A 228 -4.92 -3.24 24.65
N ALA A 229 -4.67 -2.81 23.42
CA ALA A 229 -5.06 -3.58 22.25
C ALA A 229 -4.32 -4.93 22.16
N LEU A 230 -3.03 -4.96 22.51
CA LEU A 230 -2.25 -6.19 22.61
C LEU A 230 -2.83 -7.12 23.69
N GLN A 231 -3.13 -6.59 24.87
CA GLN A 231 -3.73 -7.36 25.97
C GLN A 231 -5.11 -7.91 25.59
N LYS A 232 -5.96 -7.12 24.94
CA LYS A 232 -7.27 -7.56 24.42
C LYS A 232 -7.11 -8.71 23.42
N LYS A 233 -6.13 -8.62 22.50
CA LYS A 233 -5.82 -9.70 21.55
C LYS A 233 -5.29 -10.96 22.24
N LEU A 234 -4.41 -10.81 23.23
CA LEU A 234 -3.91 -11.93 24.02
C LEU A 234 -5.03 -12.62 24.79
N MET A 235 -5.93 -11.84 25.39
CA MET A 235 -7.12 -12.36 26.07
C MET A 235 -8.00 -13.15 25.10
N ALA A 236 -8.30 -12.58 23.92
CA ALA A 236 -9.07 -13.26 22.89
C ALA A 236 -8.40 -14.57 22.43
N PHE A 237 -7.07 -14.58 22.25
CA PHE A 237 -6.32 -15.78 21.90
C PHE A 237 -6.36 -16.85 23.01
N THR A 238 -6.35 -16.44 24.28
CA THR A 238 -6.38 -17.35 25.43
C THR A 238 -7.76 -17.94 25.65
N LEU A 239 -8.81 -17.14 25.45
CA LEU A 239 -10.22 -17.53 25.63
C LEU A 239 -10.87 -18.06 24.36
N GLN A 240 -10.12 -18.26 23.28
CA GLN A 240 -10.66 -18.68 22.00
C GLN A 240 -11.35 -20.04 22.09
N ASP A 241 -12.38 -20.22 21.28
CA ASP A 241 -12.99 -21.53 21.09
C ASP A 241 -12.05 -22.47 20.33
N LEU A 242 -12.25 -23.77 20.56
CA LEU A 242 -11.66 -24.82 19.75
C LEU A 242 -12.73 -25.47 18.88
N VAL A 243 -12.40 -25.73 17.61
CA VAL A 243 -13.34 -26.30 16.64
C VAL A 243 -12.83 -27.65 16.16
N CYS A 244 -13.74 -28.63 16.07
CA CYS A 244 -13.40 -29.95 15.54
C CYS A 244 -13.12 -29.89 14.04
N LEU A 245 -12.01 -30.49 13.60
CA LEU A 245 -11.63 -30.55 12.18
C LEU A 245 -12.59 -31.39 11.32
N LYS A 246 -13.28 -32.38 11.91
CA LYS A 246 -14.20 -33.28 11.20
C LYS A 246 -15.61 -32.72 11.11
N CYS A 247 -16.27 -32.51 12.26
CA CYS A 247 -17.68 -32.11 12.29
C CYS A 247 -17.91 -30.59 12.36
N ARG A 248 -16.85 -29.78 12.49
CA ARG A 248 -16.91 -28.31 12.67
C ARG A 248 -17.68 -27.84 13.91
N GLY A 249 -17.99 -28.75 14.85
CA GLY A 249 -18.58 -28.41 16.14
C GLY A 249 -17.58 -27.71 17.07
N VAL A 250 -18.10 -26.77 17.87
CA VAL A 250 -17.35 -26.05 18.91
C VAL A 250 -17.15 -26.97 20.13
N LYS A 251 -16.00 -26.89 20.77
CA LYS A 251 -15.69 -27.65 21.99
C LYS A 251 -16.40 -27.03 23.20
N GLU A 252 -17.38 -27.74 23.74
CA GLU A 252 -18.22 -27.24 24.85
C GLU A 252 -17.67 -27.53 26.25
N THR A 253 -16.76 -28.50 26.39
CA THR A 253 -16.22 -28.95 27.69
C THR A 253 -14.70 -28.92 27.70
N ASN A 254 -14.09 -28.70 28.86
CA ASN A 254 -12.65 -28.44 28.94
C ASN A 254 -11.77 -29.71 28.83
N MET A 255 -12.22 -30.81 29.44
CA MET A 255 -11.42 -32.03 29.62
C MET A 255 -11.16 -32.85 28.33
N PRO A 256 -12.11 -33.00 27.38
CA PRO A 256 -11.90 -33.89 26.24
C PRO A 256 -10.74 -33.47 25.34
N VAL A 257 -9.87 -34.42 24.98
CA VAL A 257 -8.77 -34.20 24.03
C VAL A 257 -9.27 -34.26 22.59
N HIS A 258 -10.25 -35.13 22.32
CA HIS A 258 -10.87 -35.30 21.00
C HIS A 258 -12.38 -35.03 21.06
N CYS A 259 -12.96 -34.70 19.91
CA CYS A 259 -14.40 -34.55 19.76
C CYS A 259 -15.11 -35.92 19.84
N GLY A 260 -16.40 -35.93 20.16
CA GLY A 260 -17.23 -37.15 20.14
C GLY A 260 -17.26 -37.86 18.78
N CYS A 261 -16.95 -37.17 17.68
CA CYS A 261 -16.77 -37.76 16.35
C CYS A 261 -15.35 -38.34 16.09
N ALA A 262 -14.52 -38.46 17.15
CA ALA A 262 -13.11 -38.83 17.07
C ALA A 262 -12.28 -37.91 16.16
N GLY A 263 -12.64 -36.63 16.09
CA GLY A 263 -11.87 -35.60 15.38
C GLY A 263 -11.06 -34.74 16.32
N ASP A 264 -9.89 -34.27 15.87
CA ASP A 264 -9.06 -33.35 16.63
C ASP A 264 -9.64 -31.94 16.64
N PHE A 265 -9.33 -31.22 17.71
CA PHE A 265 -9.69 -29.82 17.90
C PHE A 265 -8.57 -28.91 17.40
N ALA A 266 -8.93 -27.83 16.72
CA ALA A 266 -8.02 -26.80 16.24
C ALA A 266 -8.38 -25.43 16.80
N LEU A 267 -7.37 -24.56 16.88
CA LEU A 267 -7.51 -23.15 17.23
C LEU A 267 -8.40 -22.43 16.22
N THR A 268 -9.26 -21.54 16.70
CA THR A 268 -10.04 -20.61 15.86
C THR A 268 -9.23 -19.37 15.50
N ILE A 269 -8.39 -18.90 16.42
CA ILE A 269 -7.40 -17.86 16.22
C ILE A 269 -6.03 -18.52 16.11
N HIS A 270 -5.51 -18.59 14.89
CA HIS A 270 -4.22 -19.21 14.64
C HIS A 270 -3.06 -18.42 15.23
N THR A 271 -2.09 -19.15 15.76
CA THR A 271 -0.84 -18.62 16.32
C THR A 271 -0.10 -17.71 15.34
N GLN A 272 -0.04 -18.08 14.06
CA GLN A 272 0.62 -17.28 13.02
C GLN A 272 -0.01 -15.88 12.89
N VAL A 273 -1.34 -15.79 12.92
CA VAL A 273 -2.06 -14.51 12.81
C VAL A 273 -1.74 -13.62 14.01
N PHE A 274 -1.70 -14.19 15.22
CA PHE A 274 -1.32 -13.47 16.43
C PHE A 274 0.13 -12.95 16.34
N MET A 275 1.05 -13.75 15.83
CA MET A 275 2.45 -13.36 15.64
C MET A 275 2.63 -12.28 14.58
N GLU A 276 1.86 -12.33 13.51
CA GLU A 276 1.84 -11.26 12.52
C GLU A 276 1.41 -9.93 13.13
N GLN A 277 0.44 -9.92 14.05
CA GLN A 277 0.06 -8.72 14.79
C GLN A 277 1.22 -8.22 15.66
N ILE A 278 1.83 -9.10 16.47
CA ILE A 278 2.99 -8.75 17.32
C ILE A 278 4.12 -8.09 16.51
N ARG A 279 4.40 -8.58 15.29
CA ARG A 279 5.40 -7.98 14.41
C ARG A 279 5.05 -6.54 14.02
N ILE A 280 3.79 -6.25 13.74
CA ILE A 280 3.33 -4.87 13.43
C ILE A 280 3.50 -3.98 14.66
N PHE A 281 3.03 -4.41 15.84
CA PHE A 281 3.22 -3.65 17.08
C PHE A 281 4.70 -3.37 17.36
N ARG A 282 5.57 -4.36 17.14
CA ARG A 282 7.03 -4.22 17.32
C ARG A 282 7.64 -3.19 16.35
N ASN A 283 7.22 -3.21 15.10
CA ASN A 283 7.70 -2.24 14.10
C ASN A 283 7.23 -0.82 14.43
N ILE A 284 5.97 -0.65 14.83
CA ILE A 284 5.44 0.64 15.32
C ILE A 284 6.26 1.10 16.53
N ALA A 285 6.43 0.23 17.52
CA ALA A 285 7.11 0.61 18.75
C ALA A 285 8.58 1.03 18.52
N ARG A 286 9.28 0.38 17.58
CA ARG A 286 10.63 0.75 17.16
C ARG A 286 10.67 2.08 16.42
N HIS A 287 9.76 2.26 15.46
CA HIS A 287 9.74 3.45 14.60
C HIS A 287 9.40 4.73 15.38
N TYR A 288 8.55 4.64 16.40
CA TYR A 288 8.10 5.79 17.20
C TYR A 288 8.78 5.88 18.58
N GLY A 289 9.72 4.99 18.91
CA GLY A 289 10.45 5.04 20.18
C GLY A 289 9.62 4.71 21.43
N MET A 290 8.63 3.82 21.31
CA MET A 290 7.72 3.41 22.39
C MET A 290 8.36 2.32 23.28
N SER A 291 9.05 2.74 24.35
CA SER A 291 9.81 1.83 25.22
C SER A 291 8.95 0.83 25.99
N TYR A 292 7.82 1.27 26.56
CA TYR A 292 6.95 0.42 27.37
C TYR A 292 6.26 -0.67 26.54
N LEU A 293 5.82 -0.32 25.33
CA LEU A 293 5.28 -1.29 24.38
C LEU A 293 6.35 -2.30 23.93
N GLN A 294 7.60 -1.85 23.70
CA GLN A 294 8.70 -2.75 23.34
C GLN A 294 8.99 -3.77 24.44
N GLU A 295 9.11 -3.34 25.70
CA GLU A 295 9.33 -4.23 26.84
C GLU A 295 8.19 -5.25 27.00
N THR A 296 6.94 -4.79 26.85
CA THR A 296 5.77 -5.67 26.93
C THR A 296 5.79 -6.75 25.84
N LEU A 297 6.15 -6.37 24.60
CA LEU A 297 6.27 -7.31 23.48
C LEU A 297 7.44 -8.29 23.67
N GLU A 298 8.58 -7.82 24.17
CA GLU A 298 9.75 -8.65 24.44
C GLU A 298 9.48 -9.69 25.53
N TRP A 299 8.84 -9.28 26.63
CA TRP A 299 8.39 -10.19 27.68
C TRP A 299 7.45 -11.27 27.13
N LEU A 300 6.49 -10.88 26.30
CA LEU A 300 5.52 -11.82 25.71
C LEU A 300 6.21 -12.85 24.80
N LEU A 301 7.19 -12.42 24.00
CA LEU A 301 7.98 -13.30 23.14
C LEU A 301 8.89 -14.23 23.94
N GLN A 302 9.54 -13.72 24.99
CA GLN A 302 10.42 -14.51 25.86
C GLN A 302 9.66 -15.63 26.58
N LYS A 303 8.44 -15.34 27.07
CA LYS A 303 7.60 -16.33 27.75
C LYS A 303 7.02 -17.39 26.83
N ASN A 304 7.07 -17.19 25.52
CA ASN A 304 6.50 -18.09 24.55
C ASN A 304 7.50 -18.42 23.43
N PRO A 305 8.53 -19.23 23.70
CA PRO A 305 9.55 -19.56 22.69
C PRO A 305 8.97 -20.24 21.44
N GLN A 306 7.87 -20.98 21.61
CA GLN A 306 7.15 -21.65 20.53
C GLN A 306 6.42 -20.69 19.58
N LEU A 307 6.16 -19.45 20.03
CA LEU A 307 5.59 -18.39 19.18
C LEU A 307 6.66 -17.76 18.27
N GLY A 308 7.94 -17.85 18.62
CA GLY A 308 9.06 -17.24 17.89
C GLY A 308 9.70 -18.12 16.81
N ARG A 309 9.25 -19.38 16.64
CA ARG A 309 9.68 -20.28 15.56
C ARG A 309 8.83 -20.13 14.31
#